data_AF-A0A0Q5NET7-F1
#
_entry.id   AF-A0A0Q5NET7-F1
#
_cell.length_a   1.000
_cell.length_b   1.000
_cell.length_c   1.000
_cell.angle_alpha   90.00
_cell.angle_beta   90.00
_cell.angle_gamma   90.00
#
_symmetry.space_group_name_H-M   'P 1'
#
loop_
_entity.id
_entity.type
_entity.pdbx_description
1 polymer ?
#
loop_
_entity_poly.entity_id
_entity_poly.type
_entity_poly.pdbx_seq_one_letter_code
_entity_poly.pdbx_strand_id
1 'polypeptide(L)'
;MIEEKIYVIIAIDEGTRFSIKCNPEDFDALTARDGIGQAYHLAKRQWIQVENLDVLTDKELKSRVADSRAMVLAKLPKKTQAKYL
;
A
#
# COMPACT_ATOMS: atom_id res chain seq x y z
N MET A 1 -1.89 -10.23 2.67
CA MET A 1 -0.56 -10.37 3.31
C MET A 1 0.29 -11.37 2.53
N ILE A 2 1.60 -11.40 2.74
CA ILE A 2 2.54 -12.42 2.26
C ILE A 2 3.47 -12.83 3.40
N GLU A 3 3.58 -14.12 3.73
CA GLU A 3 4.42 -14.59 4.86
C GLU A 3 4.20 -13.74 6.14
N GLU A 4 2.94 -13.54 6.51
CA GLU A 4 2.52 -12.73 7.67
C GLU A 4 2.90 -11.23 7.60
N LYS A 5 3.45 -10.77 6.47
CA LYS A 5 3.72 -9.35 6.21
C LYS A 5 2.57 -8.69 5.48
N ILE A 6 2.12 -7.58 6.02
CA ILE A 6 1.04 -6.77 5.48
C ILE A 6 1.55 -5.91 4.33
N TYR A 7 0.80 -5.86 3.23
CA TYR A 7 1.02 -4.95 2.09
C TYR A 7 -0.24 -4.12 1.73
N VAL A 8 -1.44 -4.58 2.10
CA VAL A 8 -2.68 -3.79 2.08
C VAL A 8 -3.44 -4.08 3.37
N ILE A 9 -4.08 -3.05 3.94
CA ILE A 9 -5.08 -3.15 5.01
C ILE A 9 -6.34 -2.44 4.52
N ILE A 10 -7.50 -3.05 4.65
CA ILE A 10 -8.79 -2.44 4.34
C ILE A 10 -9.72 -2.58 5.55
N ALA A 11 -10.47 -1.53 5.86
CA ALA A 11 -11.52 -1.61 6.86
C ALA A 11 -12.76 -2.22 6.22
N ILE A 12 -13.19 -3.40 6.68
CA ILE A 12 -14.31 -4.13 6.06
C ILE A 12 -15.65 -3.50 6.41
N ASP A 13 -15.79 -3.00 7.65
CA ASP A 13 -17.05 -2.46 8.18
C ASP A 13 -17.16 -0.92 8.05
N GLU A 14 -16.07 -0.24 7.69
CA GLU A 14 -16.01 1.24 7.62
C GLU A 14 -15.97 1.75 6.16
N GLY A 15 -16.49 0.96 5.22
CA GLY A 15 -16.55 1.30 3.80
C GLY A 15 -15.35 0.79 3.01
N THR A 16 -14.87 1.59 2.04
CA THR A 16 -13.81 1.17 1.11
C THR A 16 -12.46 1.84 1.39
N ARG A 17 -12.29 2.40 2.58
CA ARG A 17 -11.04 3.02 3.03
C ARG A 17 -9.95 1.97 3.24
N PHE A 18 -8.76 2.22 2.69
CA PHE A 18 -7.66 1.26 2.77
C PHE A 18 -6.31 1.94 2.94
N SER A 19 -5.30 1.20 3.38
CA SER A 19 -3.92 1.65 3.50
C SER A 19 -2.97 0.70 2.76
N ILE A 20 -2.01 1.28 2.05
CA ILE A 20 -1.01 0.55 1.27
C ILE A 20 0.38 1.15 1.47
N LYS A 21 1.43 0.35 1.25
CA LYS A 21 2.79 0.89 1.22
C LYS A 21 2.98 1.76 -0.02
N CYS A 22 3.78 2.80 0.11
CA CYS A 22 4.28 3.60 -0.99
C CYS A 22 5.82 3.67 -0.95
N ASN A 23 6.43 4.02 -2.08
CA ASN A 23 7.82 4.45 -2.08
C ASN A 23 7.90 5.77 -1.27
N PRO A 24 8.85 5.92 -0.33
CA PRO A 24 9.07 7.18 0.37
C PRO A 24 9.29 8.39 -0.55
N GLU A 25 9.81 8.18 -1.76
CA GLU A 25 10.02 9.23 -2.76
C GLU A 25 8.70 9.74 -3.35
N ASP A 26 7.68 8.88 -3.45
CA ASP A 26 6.36 9.25 -3.97
C ASP A 26 5.45 9.85 -2.90
N PHE A 27 5.82 9.72 -1.63
CA PHE A 27 4.92 9.98 -0.49
C PHE A 27 4.35 11.40 -0.52
N ASP A 28 5.22 12.41 -0.66
CA ASP A 28 4.78 13.81 -0.59
C ASP A 28 3.84 14.17 -1.74
N ALA A 29 4.11 13.65 -2.95
CA ALA A 29 3.23 13.83 -4.12
C ALA A 29 1.88 13.10 -3.95
N LEU A 30 1.89 11.92 -3.34
CA LEU A 30 0.69 11.16 -3.06
C LEU A 30 -0.19 11.85 -2.03
N THR A 31 0.39 12.28 -0.90
CA THR A 31 -0.37 12.94 0.18
C THR A 31 -0.78 14.37 -0.12
N ALA A 32 -0.30 14.94 -1.24
CA ALA A 32 -0.79 16.23 -1.75
C ALA A 32 -2.11 16.09 -2.53
N ARG A 33 -2.57 14.87 -2.83
CA ARG A 33 -3.84 14.61 -3.51
C ARG A 33 -4.99 14.51 -2.51
N ASP A 34 -6.11 15.13 -2.84
CA ASP A 34 -7.34 14.97 -2.07
C ASP A 34 -7.73 13.48 -1.96
N GLY A 35 -8.15 13.08 -0.75
CA GLY A 35 -8.49 11.68 -0.45
C GLY A 35 -7.30 10.76 -0.19
N ILE A 36 -6.06 11.27 -0.17
CA ILE A 36 -4.86 10.51 0.20
C ILE A 36 -4.12 11.19 1.35
N GLY A 37 -3.83 10.43 2.42
CA GLY A 37 -3.10 10.94 3.59
C GLY A 37 -2.10 9.94 4.14
N GLN A 38 -1.37 10.35 5.19
CA GLN A 38 -0.56 9.44 5.99
C GLN A 38 -1.47 8.40 6.64
N ALA A 39 -1.15 7.10 6.49
CA ALA A 39 -1.88 6.08 7.21
C ALA A 39 -1.61 6.16 8.72
N TYR A 40 -2.69 6.25 9.51
CA TYR A 40 -2.61 6.31 10.96
C TYR A 40 -2.06 5.00 11.54
N HIS A 41 -1.31 5.08 12.65
CA HIS A 41 -0.61 3.97 13.30
C HIS A 41 0.44 3.20 12.47
N LEU A 42 0.60 3.51 11.17
CA LEU A 42 1.59 2.88 10.32
C LEU A 42 2.87 3.72 10.21
N ALA A 43 3.94 3.10 9.70
CA ALA A 43 5.23 3.78 9.57
C ALA A 43 5.12 5.04 8.70
N LYS A 44 5.58 6.17 9.26
CA LYS A 44 5.52 7.49 8.60
C LYS A 44 6.25 7.46 7.26
N ARG A 45 5.72 8.16 6.27
CA ARG A 45 6.29 8.30 4.92
C ARG A 45 6.49 6.98 4.15
N GLN A 46 5.90 5.88 4.62
CA GLN A 46 6.01 4.56 3.99
C GLN A 46 4.65 3.92 3.72
N TRP A 47 3.58 4.54 4.24
CA TRP A 47 2.21 4.06 4.13
C TRP A 47 1.29 5.25 3.93
N ILE A 48 0.45 5.14 2.92
CA ILE A 48 -0.64 6.07 2.66
C ILE A 48 -1.97 5.40 2.98
N GLN A 49 -2.94 6.19 3.41
CA GLN A 49 -4.35 5.83 3.50
C GLN A 49 -5.08 6.52 2.36
N VAL A 50 -5.91 5.76 1.66
CA VAL A 50 -6.78 6.22 0.59
C VAL A 50 -8.21 6.15 1.10
N GLU A 51 -8.94 7.24 0.97
CA GLU A 51 -10.27 7.42 1.57
C GLU A 51 -11.31 6.42 1.04
N ASN A 52 -11.29 6.14 -0.26
CA ASN A 52 -12.19 5.19 -0.93
C ASN A 52 -11.62 4.78 -2.31
N LEU A 53 -12.32 3.87 -3.01
CA LEU A 53 -11.89 3.37 -4.32
C LEU A 53 -11.96 4.40 -5.47
N ASP A 54 -12.70 5.49 -5.32
CA ASP A 54 -12.89 6.49 -6.38
C ASP A 54 -11.70 7.48 -6.47
N VAL A 55 -10.86 7.55 -5.44
CA VAL A 55 -9.65 8.39 -5.40
C VAL A 55 -8.60 7.98 -6.44
N LEU A 56 -8.56 6.69 -6.79
CA LEU A 56 -7.60 6.13 -7.74
C LEU A 56 -8.35 5.50 -8.92
N THR A 57 -7.81 5.63 -10.13
CA THR A 57 -8.28 4.81 -11.24
C THR A 57 -7.98 3.33 -10.97
N ASP A 58 -8.79 2.42 -11.53
CA ASP A 58 -8.56 0.96 -11.38
C ASP A 58 -7.14 0.54 -11.81
N LYS A 59 -6.61 1.15 -12.87
CA LYS A 59 -5.23 0.93 -13.32
C LYS A 59 -4.20 1.37 -12.27
N GLU A 60 -4.36 2.57 -11.71
CA GLU A 60 -3.47 3.08 -10.67
C GLU A 60 -3.55 2.23 -9.41
N LEU A 61 -4.77 1.89 -8.96
CA LEU A 61 -5.00 1.04 -7.80
C LEU A 61 -4.27 -0.31 -7.94
N LYS A 62 -4.45 -0.99 -9.07
CA LYS A 62 -3.77 -2.26 -9.36
C LYS A 62 -2.25 -2.12 -9.33
N SER A 63 -1.70 -1.06 -9.95
CA SER A 63 -0.27 -0.78 -9.92
C SER A 63 0.22 -0.59 -8.49
N ARG A 64 -0.44 0.25 -7.69
CA ARG A 64 0.02 0.55 -6.33
C ARG A 64 -0.09 -0.64 -5.38
N VAL A 65 -1.10 -1.48 -5.55
CA VAL A 65 -1.21 -2.75 -4.81
C VAL A 65 -0.06 -3.69 -5.19
N ALA A 66 0.28 -3.78 -6.49
CA ALA A 66 1.41 -4.57 -6.96
C ALA A 66 2.75 -4.04 -6.42
N ASP A 67 2.97 -2.73 -6.45
CA ASP A 67 4.17 -2.07 -5.92
C ASP A 67 4.31 -2.29 -4.41
N SER A 68 3.21 -2.14 -3.67
CA SER A 68 3.17 -2.43 -2.24
C SER A 68 3.56 -3.88 -1.94
N ARG A 69 3.00 -4.83 -2.69
CA ARG A 69 3.35 -6.25 -2.58
C ARG A 69 4.82 -6.50 -2.92
N ALA A 70 5.34 -5.87 -3.97
CA ALA A 70 6.74 -6.00 -4.38
C ALA A 70 7.71 -5.46 -3.31
N MET A 71 7.40 -4.31 -2.70
CA MET A 71 8.19 -3.75 -1.60
C MET A 71 8.25 -4.67 -0.37
N VAL A 72 7.17 -5.39 -0.08
CA VAL A 72 7.16 -6.37 1.01
C VAL A 72 7.95 -7.62 0.63
N LEU A 73 7.76 -8.15 -0.59
CA LEU A 73 8.53 -9.30 -1.09
C LEU A 73 10.04 -9.04 -1.05
N ALA A 74 10.48 -7.87 -1.49
CA ALA A 74 11.89 -7.49 -1.54
C ALA A 74 12.58 -7.52 -0.17
N LYS A 75 11.81 -7.42 0.93
CA LYS A 75 12.33 -7.48 2.31
C LYS A 75 12.38 -8.89 2.90
N LEU A 76 11.83 -9.89 2.20
CA LEU A 76 11.86 -11.28 2.66
C LEU A 76 13.19 -11.96 2.26
N PRO A 77 13.60 -13.06 2.92
CA PRO A 77 14.76 -13.84 2.50
C PRO A 77 14.66 -14.32 1.05
N LYS A 78 15.77 -14.35 0.30
CA LYS A 78 15.80 -14.78 -1.12
C LYS A 78 15.13 -16.13 -1.37
N LYS A 79 15.33 -17.09 -0.45
CA LYS A 79 14.67 -18.42 -0.51
C LYS A 79 13.15 -18.32 -0.46
N THR A 80 12.62 -17.38 0.31
CA THR A 80 11.18 -17.13 0.42
C THR A 80 10.64 -16.37 -0.79
N GLN A 81 11.39 -15.38 -1.28
CA GLN A 81 11.02 -14.64 -2.50
C GLN A 81 10.80 -15.58 -3.70
N ALA A 82 11.64 -16.62 -3.83
CA ALA A 82 11.55 -17.60 -4.92
C ALA A 82 10.23 -18.38 -4.99
N LYS A 83 9.40 -18.39 -3.94
CA LYS A 83 8.06 -19.02 -3.95
C LYS A 83 7.01 -18.18 -4.69
N TYR A 84 7.31 -16.92 -5.00
CA TYR A 84 6.36 -15.93 -5.53
C TYR A 84 6.78 -15.41 -6.91
N LEU A 85 7.72 -16.12 -7.57
CA LEU A 85 8.16 -15.93 -8.96
C LEU A 85 7.35 -16.83 -9.91
#